data_AF-A0A3M0XGL0-F1
#
_entry.id   AF-A0A3M0XGL0-F1
#
_cell.length_a   1.000
_cell.length_b   1.000
_cell.length_c   1.000
_cell.angle_alpha   90.00
_cell.angle_beta   90.00
_cell.angle_gamma   90.00
#
_symmetry.space_group_name_H-M   'P 1'
#
loop_
_entity.id
_entity.type
_entity.pdbx_description
1 polymer ?
#
loop_
_entity_poly.entity_id
_entity_poly.type
_entity_poly.pdbx_seq_one_letter_code
_entity_poly.pdbx_strand_id
1 'polypeptide(L)'
;MERKVIGRYIVADPEICHGEPTFRGTRIMVSQVLEQVASGMAWETIVEEWRGSITEEAIAEAVRLASQAFLDHASEYVLDLVPG
;
A
#
# COMPACT_ATOMS: atom_id res chain seq x y z
N MET A 1 -9.81 -19.70 -3.52
CA MET A 1 -9.31 -18.52 -4.26
C MET A 1 -7.80 -18.48 -4.08
N GLU A 2 -7.03 -18.13 -5.09
CA GLU A 2 -5.56 -18.30 -5.08
C GLU A 2 -4.84 -17.03 -4.58
N ARG A 3 -3.67 -17.22 -3.96
CA ARG A 3 -2.74 -16.14 -3.60
C ARG A 3 -2.28 -15.40 -4.86
N LYS A 4 -2.42 -14.07 -4.84
CA LYS A 4 -2.01 -13.18 -5.93
C LYS A 4 -0.74 -12.43 -5.55
N VAL A 5 0.18 -12.31 -6.49
CA VAL A 5 1.37 -11.47 -6.37
C VAL A 5 1.07 -10.11 -7.01
N ILE A 6 1.37 -9.03 -6.30
CA ILE A 6 1.18 -7.65 -6.76
C ILE A 6 2.56 -6.99 -6.73
N GLY A 7 3.12 -6.70 -7.91
CA GLY A 7 4.50 -6.19 -7.99
C GLY A 7 5.52 -7.16 -7.40
N ARG A 8 6.53 -6.62 -6.72
CA ARG A 8 7.64 -7.39 -6.14
C ARG A 8 7.41 -7.75 -4.68
N TYR A 9 6.91 -6.80 -3.90
CA TYR A 9 6.87 -6.82 -2.44
C TYR A 9 5.48 -7.07 -1.86
N ILE A 10 4.41 -7.05 -2.68
CA ILE A 10 3.03 -7.14 -2.17
C ILE A 10 2.37 -8.45 -2.63
N VAL A 11 1.54 -9.02 -1.77
CA VAL A 11 0.70 -10.18 -2.09
C VAL A 11 -0.71 -9.97 -1.53
N ALA A 12 -1.70 -10.57 -2.17
CA ALA A 12 -3.05 -10.67 -1.65
C ALA A 12 -3.40 -12.16 -1.53
N ASP A 13 -3.60 -12.64 -0.30
CA ASP A 13 -3.86 -14.04 -0.01
C ASP A 13 -5.20 -14.15 0.73
N PRO A 14 -6.22 -14.84 0.19
CA PRO A 14 -7.53 -14.96 0.85
C PRO A 14 -7.46 -15.54 2.27
N GLU A 15 -6.42 -16.32 2.58
CA GLU A 15 -6.20 -16.90 3.91
C GLU A 15 -5.51 -15.92 4.89
N ILE A 16 -5.05 -14.76 4.40
CA ILE A 16 -4.35 -13.73 5.18
C ILE A 16 -5.15 -12.43 5.11
N CYS A 17 -5.51 -11.86 6.25
CA CYS A 17 -6.22 -10.57 6.31
C CYS A 17 -7.43 -10.49 5.36
N HIS A 18 -8.14 -11.61 5.15
CA HIS A 18 -9.31 -11.71 4.26
C HIS A 18 -9.05 -11.37 2.78
N GLY A 19 -7.80 -11.50 2.31
CA GLY A 19 -7.42 -11.18 0.93
C GLY A 19 -6.93 -9.75 0.73
N GLU A 20 -6.86 -8.94 1.79
CA GLU A 20 -6.27 -7.60 1.73
C GLU A 20 -4.78 -7.65 1.35
N PRO A 21 -4.26 -6.65 0.61
CA PRO A 21 -2.84 -6.60 0.27
C PRO A 21 -1.93 -6.48 1.50
N THR A 22 -0.96 -7.40 1.61
CA THR A 22 0.09 -7.37 2.63
C THR A 22 1.48 -7.41 1.98
N PHE A 23 2.50 -6.98 2.74
CA PHE A 23 3.88 -7.15 2.32
C PHE A 23 4.27 -8.64 2.38
N ARG A 24 4.94 -9.13 1.34
CA ARG A 24 5.31 -10.53 1.13
C ARG A 24 6.02 -11.10 2.35
N GLY A 25 5.48 -12.19 2.90
CA GLY A 25 6.06 -12.86 4.05
C GLY A 25 5.72 -12.22 5.40
N THR A 26 4.84 -11.21 5.40
CA THR A 26 4.37 -10.52 6.60
C THR A 26 2.84 -10.51 6.68
N ARG A 27 2.31 -10.11 7.84
CA ARG A 27 0.90 -9.75 8.02
C ARG A 27 0.69 -8.24 8.09
N ILE A 28 1.68 -7.46 7.66
CA ILE A 28 1.65 -6.00 7.66
C ILE A 28 0.85 -5.58 6.42
N MET A 29 -0.29 -4.93 6.64
CA MET A 29 -1.16 -4.50 5.55
C MET A 29 -0.55 -3.29 4.85
N VAL A 30 -0.72 -3.24 3.53
CA VAL A 30 -0.27 -2.08 2.72
C VAL A 30 -0.94 -0.79 3.20
N SER A 31 -2.23 -0.86 3.57
CA SER A 31 -2.97 0.29 4.09
C SER A 31 -2.37 0.88 5.38
N GLN A 32 -1.87 0.04 6.29
CA GLN A 32 -1.25 0.52 7.54
C GLN A 32 0.03 1.33 7.27
N VAL A 33 0.83 0.87 6.31
CA VAL A 33 2.06 1.56 5.92
C VAL A 33 1.76 2.83 5.14
N LEU A 34 0.74 2.82 4.26
CA LEU A 34 0.30 4.03 3.56
C LEU A 34 -0.25 5.09 4.53
N GLU A 35 -0.94 4.69 5.61
CA GLU A 35 -1.39 5.60 6.66
C GLU A 35 -0.20 6.22 7.41
N GLN A 36 0.83 5.43 7.73
CA GLN A 36 2.06 5.94 8.35
C GLN A 36 2.76 6.95 7.42
N VAL A 37 2.85 6.65 6.12
CA VAL A 37 3.38 7.59 5.13
C VAL A 37 2.53 8.87 5.06
N ALA A 38 1.20 8.75 5.03
CA ALA A 38 0.28 9.88 5.01
C ALA A 38 0.39 10.76 6.27
N SER A 39 0.71 10.16 7.42
CA SER A 39 0.96 10.89 8.67
C SER A 39 2.28 11.69 8.66
N GLY A 40 3.11 11.54 7.61
CA GLY A 40 4.41 12.20 7.48
C GLY A 40 5.54 11.46 8.22
N MET A 41 5.35 10.20 8.58
CA MET A 41 6.39 9.40 9.22
C MET A 41 7.55 9.16 8.25
N ALA A 42 8.79 9.36 8.72
CA ALA A 42 10.00 9.05 7.95
C ALA A 42 10.05 7.55 7.64
N TRP A 43 10.51 7.19 6.44
CA TRP A 43 10.45 5.81 5.97
C TRP A 43 11.36 4.89 6.78
N GLU A 44 12.51 5.40 7.22
CA GLU A 44 13.43 4.71 8.11
C GLU A 44 12.73 4.35 9.43
N THR A 45 11.95 5.28 9.99
CA THR A 45 11.17 5.04 11.22
C THR A 45 10.06 4.00 11.01
N ILE A 46 9.38 4.02 9.87
CA ILE A 46 8.41 2.98 9.49
C ILE A 46 9.10 1.60 9.46
N VAL A 47 10.25 1.51 8.80
CA VAL A 47 11.03 0.25 8.72
C VAL A 47 11.44 -0.23 10.12
N GLU A 48 11.91 0.69 10.98
CA GLU A 48 12.28 0.40 12.36
C GLU A 48 11.08 -0.08 13.21
N GLU A 49 9.92 0.55 13.09
CA GLU A 49 8.69 0.18 13.82
C GLU A 49 8.27 -1.26 13.49
N TRP A 50 8.41 -1.65 12.22
CA TRP A 50 8.18 -3.02 11.76
C TRP A 50 9.40 -3.94 11.91
N ARG A 51 10.43 -3.51 12.64
CA ARG A 51 11.64 -4.29 12.96
C ARG A 51 12.38 -4.82 11.72
N GLY A 52 12.39 -4.04 10.63
CA GLY A 52 13.00 -4.43 9.36
C GLY A 52 12.22 -5.48 8.57
N SER A 53 10.98 -5.78 8.95
CA SER A 53 10.13 -6.73 8.22
C SER A 53 9.67 -6.20 6.85
N ILE A 54 9.77 -4.89 6.64
CA ILE A 54 9.55 -4.21 5.35
C ILE A 54 10.75 -3.33 5.05
N THR A 55 11.00 -3.06 3.76
CA THR A 55 12.10 -2.22 3.31
C THR A 55 11.56 -0.93 2.69
N GLU A 56 12.41 0.10 2.57
CA GLU A 56 12.04 1.34 1.88
C GLU A 56 11.58 1.11 0.44
N GLU A 57 12.17 0.15 -0.28
CA GLU A 57 11.73 -0.20 -1.63
C GLU A 57 10.32 -0.80 -1.66
N ALA A 58 9.95 -1.54 -0.61
CA ALA A 58 8.60 -2.05 -0.45
C ALA A 58 7.60 -0.90 -0.21
N ILE A 59 7.97 0.06 0.64
CA ILE A 59 7.18 1.29 0.86
C ILE A 59 7.04 2.07 -0.45
N ALA A 60 8.13 2.27 -1.20
CA ALA A 60 8.11 2.94 -2.49
C ALA A 60 7.19 2.26 -3.50
N GLU A 61 7.23 0.92 -3.57
CA GLU A 61 6.34 0.17 -4.46
C GLU A 61 4.87 0.35 -4.06
N ALA A 62 4.55 0.31 -2.76
CA ALA A 62 3.20 0.56 -2.27
C ALA A 62 2.71 1.97 -2.66
N VAL A 63 3.52 3.00 -2.43
CA VAL A 63 3.17 4.39 -2.77
C VAL A 63 2.96 4.57 -4.27
N ARG A 64 3.83 3.99 -5.10
CA ARG A 64 3.70 4.05 -6.57
C ARG A 64 2.43 3.36 -7.06
N LEU A 65 2.10 2.19 -6.53
CA LEU A 65 0.88 1.48 -6.89
C LEU A 65 -0.37 2.22 -6.40
N ALA A 66 -0.34 2.80 -5.21
CA ALA A 66 -1.42 3.65 -4.70
C ALA A 66 -1.63 4.89 -5.59
N SER A 67 -0.54 5.53 -6.02
CA SER A 67 -0.59 6.66 -6.96
C SER A 67 -1.19 6.25 -8.31
N GLN A 68 -0.81 5.10 -8.86
CA GLN A 68 -1.39 4.59 -10.10
C GLN A 68 -2.89 4.29 -9.94
N ALA A 69 -3.26 3.57 -8.88
CA ALA A 69 -4.66 3.27 -8.59
C ALA A 69 -5.49 4.55 -8.40
N PHE A 70 -4.96 5.56 -7.72
CA PHE A 70 -5.63 6.84 -7.60
C PHE A 70 -5.87 7.49 -8.97
N LEU A 71 -4.87 7.51 -9.86
CA LEU A 71 -5.03 8.07 -11.21
C LEU A 71 -6.04 7.30 -12.06
N ASP A 72 -6.02 5.96 -11.98
CA ASP A 72 -6.92 5.09 -12.74
C ASP A 72 -8.38 5.27 -12.32
N HIS A 73 -8.61 5.61 -11.04
CA HIS A 73 -9.94 5.76 -10.44
C HIS A 73 -10.31 7.22 -10.11
N ALA A 74 -9.49 8.21 -10.47
CA ALA A 74 -9.65 9.60 -10.05
C ALA A 74 -11.03 10.18 -10.42
N SER A 75 -11.58 9.76 -11.56
CA SER A 75 -12.91 10.20 -12.02
C SER A 75 -14.05 9.76 -11.12
N GLU A 76 -13.87 8.69 -10.34
CA GLU A 76 -14.88 8.18 -9.40
C GLU A 76 -15.05 9.10 -8.18
N TYR A 77 -14.06 9.96 -7.91
CA TYR A 77 -14.02 10.84 -6.74
C TYR A 77 -14.36 12.31 -7.05
N VAL A 78 -14.84 12.61 -8.27
CA VAL A 78 -15.26 13.96 -8.64
C VAL A 78 -16.57 14.30 -7.92
N LEU A 79 -16.49 15.17 -6.90
CA LEU A 79 -17.65 15.61 -6.13
C LEU A 79 -18.44 16.70 -6.86
N ASP A 80 -17.76 17.62 -7.55
CA ASP A 80 -18.35 18.66 -8.39
C ASP A 80 -17.35 19.05 -9.49
N LEU A 81 -17.85 19.42 -10.67
CA LEU A 81 -17.01 20.02 -11.73
C LEU A 81 -16.59 21.42 -11.26
N VAL A 82 -15.29 21.64 -11.03
CA VAL A 82 -14.77 23.00 -10.82
C VAL A 82 -14.97 23.76 -12.15
N PRO A 83 -15.76 24.85 -12.18
CA PRO A 83 -15.86 25.68 -13.37
C PRO A 83 -14.46 26.25 -13.68
N GLY A 84 -14.02 26.07 -14.92
CA GLY A 84 -12.75 26.60 -15.43
C GLY A 84 -12.75 28.11 -15.60
#